data_AF-A0A3B4DS22-F1
#
_entry.id   AF-A0A3B4DS22-F1
#
_cell.length_a   1.000
_cell.length_b   1.000
_cell.length_c   1.000
_cell.angle_alpha   90.00
_cell.angle_beta   90.00
_cell.angle_gamma   90.00
#
_symmetry.space_group_name_H-M   'P 1'
#
loop_
_entity.id
_entity.type
_entity.pdbx_description
1 polymer ?
#
loop_
_entity_poly.entity_id
_entity_poly.type
_entity_poly.pdbx_seq_one_letter_code
_entity_poly.pdbx_strand_id
1 'polypeptide(L)'
;GRNVGVLQEFQRKRAHRLLILCVLLFLSCFGPVSSLDLCDECHCKSTTVTCLHKNLMSIPQPLPANITTLFLTGNNISHLNESSFPVRLEQLTELYLSGNQMEQVDRGVFNNLPNLHSLDLSNNRILSFSRDAIPENNKLRVLNLSQSLYNVSYTDISNLLKHSFPKLSNLDLSNNDLKLFPDGISSLSDLATLDMRNNSVVSINNVTFRSQVLQRLDLRDNALKDIPNGTLADLSQIPGLWMYLTDNPWYCDCKMKDMVIWLQKFDFVADKANMTCFEPSELRNAPLLQVDQTKLQCNYSGNMKGVMETSYVFLGMVLALIGVIFLLVLYLNRKGIKRWMYNIRDACRDHMEGYHYRYEINSDPRLANLSLNSDV
;
A
#
# COMPACT_ATOMS: atom_id res chain seq x y z
N GLY A 1 16.06 -37.88 -74.28
CA GLY A 1 17.28 -37.23 -73.77
C GLY A 1 17.27 -35.70 -73.84
N ARG A 2 17.11 -35.09 -75.03
CA ARG A 2 17.36 -33.64 -75.22
C ARG A 2 16.21 -32.66 -74.90
N ASN A 3 14.96 -33.11 -74.79
CA ASN A 3 13.82 -32.20 -74.55
C ASN A 3 13.47 -31.94 -73.08
N VAL A 4 14.05 -32.69 -72.13
CA VAL A 4 13.77 -32.50 -70.69
C VAL A 4 14.64 -31.38 -70.10
N GLY A 5 15.88 -31.21 -70.58
CA GLY A 5 16.81 -30.19 -70.09
C GLY A 5 16.37 -28.75 -70.43
N VAL A 6 15.81 -28.53 -71.63
CA VAL A 6 15.37 -27.18 -72.06
C VAL A 6 14.15 -26.72 -71.25
N LEU A 7 13.22 -27.63 -70.93
CA LEU A 7 12.05 -27.30 -70.10
C LEU A 7 12.46 -26.98 -68.65
N GLN A 8 13.42 -27.73 -68.09
CA GLN A 8 13.96 -27.48 -66.75
C GLN A 8 14.69 -26.13 -66.65
N GLU A 9 15.44 -25.76 -67.69
CA GLU A 9 16.16 -24.48 -67.69
C GLU A 9 15.23 -23.28 -67.86
N PHE A 10 14.14 -23.43 -68.64
CA PHE A 10 13.10 -22.41 -68.78
C PHE A 10 12.32 -22.20 -67.47
N GLN A 11 11.98 -23.29 -66.77
CA GLN A 11 11.33 -23.23 -65.45
C GLN A 11 12.23 -22.61 -64.39
N ARG A 12 13.54 -22.92 -64.41
CA ARG A 12 14.53 -22.34 -63.48
C ARG A 12 14.72 -20.83 -63.70
N LYS A 13 14.76 -20.37 -64.96
CA LYS A 13 14.83 -18.93 -65.28
C LYS A 13 13.54 -18.19 -64.91
N ARG A 14 12.37 -18.83 -65.02
CA ARG A 14 11.08 -18.27 -64.57
C ARG A 14 11.01 -18.16 -63.04
N ALA A 15 11.48 -19.19 -62.33
CA ALA A 15 11.54 -19.20 -60.87
C ALA A 15 12.51 -18.14 -60.33
N HIS A 16 13.68 -17.95 -60.96
CA HIS A 16 14.60 -16.87 -60.59
C HIS A 16 14.01 -15.48 -60.83
N ARG A 17 13.30 -15.27 -61.94
CA ARG A 17 12.62 -13.99 -62.20
C ARG A 17 11.50 -13.73 -61.19
N LEU A 18 10.72 -14.75 -60.82
CA LEU A 18 9.70 -14.62 -59.76
C LEU A 18 10.34 -14.32 -58.40
N LEU A 19 11.46 -14.97 -58.07
CA LEU A 19 12.15 -14.76 -56.80
C LEU A 19 12.72 -13.33 -56.71
N ILE A 20 13.31 -12.83 -57.79
CA ILE A 20 13.81 -11.45 -57.86
C ILE A 20 12.64 -10.46 -57.78
N LEU A 21 11.51 -10.74 -58.44
CA LEU A 21 10.32 -9.88 -58.35
C LEU A 21 9.73 -9.88 -56.93
N CYS A 22 9.69 -11.04 -56.26
CA CYS A 22 9.26 -11.16 -54.87
C CYS A 22 10.22 -10.44 -53.92
N VAL A 23 11.54 -10.53 -54.11
CA VAL A 23 12.54 -9.83 -53.30
C VAL A 23 12.45 -8.32 -53.52
N LEU A 24 12.26 -7.85 -54.75
CA LEU A 24 12.04 -6.44 -55.06
C LEU A 24 10.71 -5.92 -54.49
N LEU A 25 9.65 -6.73 -54.52
CA LEU A 25 8.36 -6.42 -53.88
C LEU A 25 8.49 -6.38 -52.35
N PHE A 26 9.24 -7.32 -51.75
CA PHE A 26 9.54 -7.33 -50.32
C PHE A 26 10.35 -6.08 -49.93
N LEU A 27 11.39 -5.74 -50.69
CA LEU A 27 12.20 -4.53 -50.47
C LEU A 27 11.39 -3.25 -50.70
N SER A 28 10.40 -3.24 -51.59
CA SER A 28 9.50 -2.10 -51.77
C SER A 28 8.44 -1.96 -50.66
N CYS A 29 8.14 -3.04 -49.93
CA CYS A 29 7.35 -2.98 -48.68
C CYS A 29 8.18 -2.46 -47.49
N PHE A 30 9.50 -2.54 -47.57
CA PHE A 30 10.43 -1.88 -46.64
C PHE A 30 10.96 -0.58 -47.26
N GLY A 31 10.05 0.33 -47.62
CA GLY A 31 10.44 1.74 -47.66
C GLY A 31 11.01 2.12 -46.28
N PRO A 32 11.94 3.09 -46.19
CA PRO A 32 12.32 3.62 -44.89
C PRO A 32 11.02 4.01 -44.18
N VAL A 33 10.78 3.45 -43.00
CA VAL A 33 9.75 3.96 -42.09
C VAL A 33 10.14 5.41 -41.91
N SER A 34 9.41 6.33 -42.54
CA SER A 34 9.54 7.76 -42.27
C SER A 34 9.35 7.87 -40.76
N SER A 35 10.44 8.16 -40.04
CA SER A 35 10.36 8.53 -38.64
C SER A 35 9.42 9.72 -38.59
N LEU A 36 8.19 9.49 -38.13
CA LEU A 36 7.29 10.58 -37.83
C LEU A 36 8.04 11.43 -36.79
N ASP A 37 8.36 12.68 -37.14
CA ASP A 37 9.14 13.49 -36.22
C ASP A 37 8.29 13.72 -34.98
N LEU A 38 8.87 13.54 -33.78
CA LEU A 38 8.18 13.78 -32.51
C LEU A 38 7.42 15.12 -32.51
N CYS A 39 7.99 16.12 -33.19
CA CYS A 39 7.48 17.47 -33.29
C CYS A 39 6.34 17.65 -34.32
N ASP A 40 5.96 16.60 -35.04
CA ASP A 40 4.76 16.56 -35.87
C ASP A 40 3.52 16.24 -35.02
N GLU A 41 3.65 15.33 -34.05
CA GLU A 41 2.56 14.96 -33.13
C GLU A 41 2.49 15.87 -31.88
N CYS A 42 3.66 16.33 -31.41
CA CYS A 42 3.81 17.17 -30.24
C CYS A 42 4.32 18.57 -30.59
N HIS A 43 4.07 19.55 -29.72
CA HIS A 43 4.60 20.90 -29.89
C HIS A 43 6.00 21.00 -29.25
N CYS A 44 7.02 21.20 -30.09
CA CYS A 44 8.39 21.42 -29.64
C CYS A 44 8.72 22.92 -29.69
N LYS A 45 9.15 23.49 -28.56
CA LYS A 45 9.58 24.89 -28.47
C LYS A 45 10.84 25.02 -27.63
N SER A 46 11.94 25.45 -28.23
CA SER A 46 13.26 25.57 -27.57
C SER A 46 13.71 24.24 -26.96
N THR A 47 13.61 24.09 -25.64
CA THR A 47 13.97 22.88 -24.88
C THR A 47 12.74 22.24 -24.22
N THR A 48 11.54 22.70 -24.57
CA THR A 48 10.28 22.18 -24.05
C THR A 48 9.58 21.36 -25.12
N VAL A 49 9.13 20.16 -24.74
CA VAL A 49 8.26 19.32 -25.56
C VAL A 49 6.91 19.20 -24.88
N THR A 50 5.84 19.47 -25.65
CA THR A 50 4.47 19.50 -25.15
C THR A 50 3.57 18.58 -25.96
N CYS A 51 3.15 17.48 -25.34
CA CYS A 51 2.30 16.43 -25.88
C CYS A 51 1.01 16.31 -25.05
N LEU A 52 0.09 17.27 -25.17
CA LEU A 52 -1.13 17.31 -24.34
C LEU A 52 -2.32 16.65 -25.05
N HIS A 53 -3.04 15.78 -24.35
CA HIS A 53 -4.30 15.18 -24.85
C HIS A 53 -4.18 14.52 -26.23
N LYS A 54 -3.08 13.79 -26.45
CA LYS A 54 -2.74 13.13 -27.72
C LYS A 54 -3.10 11.64 -27.73
N ASN A 55 -3.74 11.12 -26.66
CA ASN A 55 -4.07 9.71 -26.48
C ASN A 55 -2.86 8.77 -26.55
N LEU A 56 -1.67 9.27 -26.18
CA LEU A 56 -0.45 8.49 -26.21
C LEU A 56 -0.52 7.35 -25.18
N MET A 57 -0.20 6.13 -25.60
CA MET A 57 -0.12 4.96 -24.69
C MET A 57 1.28 4.77 -24.09
N SER A 58 2.27 5.47 -24.64
CA SER A 58 3.67 5.43 -24.20
C SER A 58 4.35 6.79 -24.42
N ILE A 59 5.52 6.96 -23.82
CA ILE A 59 6.35 8.15 -24.05
C ILE A 59 6.88 8.11 -25.49
N PRO A 60 6.62 9.14 -26.32
CA PRO A 60 6.98 9.14 -27.73
C PRO A 60 8.51 9.24 -27.90
N GLN A 61 9.02 8.61 -28.97
CA GLN A 61 10.45 8.52 -29.27
C GLN A 61 10.70 8.94 -30.73
N PRO A 62 11.87 9.51 -31.05
CA PRO A 62 12.97 9.87 -30.14
C PRO A 62 12.74 11.19 -29.40
N LEU A 63 13.10 11.26 -28.11
CA LEU A 63 13.11 12.52 -27.36
C LEU A 63 14.37 13.36 -27.68
N PRO A 64 14.28 14.71 -27.81
CA PRO A 64 15.43 15.57 -28.02
C PRO A 64 16.38 15.53 -26.83
N ALA A 65 17.69 15.39 -27.07
CA ALA A 65 18.69 15.24 -26.00
C ALA A 65 18.85 16.48 -25.10
N ASN A 66 18.49 17.67 -25.60
CA ASN A 66 18.55 18.95 -24.90
C ASN A 66 17.21 19.36 -24.25
N ILE A 67 16.27 18.43 -24.10
CA ILE A 67 14.99 18.69 -23.46
C ILE A 67 15.20 19.03 -21.97
N THR A 68 14.57 20.11 -21.52
CA THR A 68 14.56 20.54 -20.11
C THR A 68 13.22 20.24 -19.44
N THR A 69 12.12 20.38 -20.20
CA THR A 69 10.76 20.20 -19.69
C THR A 69 9.95 19.34 -20.66
N LEU A 70 9.33 18.29 -20.13
CA LEU A 70 8.49 17.38 -20.90
C LEU A 70 7.06 17.37 -20.33
N PHE A 71 6.09 17.80 -21.14
CA PHE A 71 4.68 17.73 -20.81
C PHE A 71 4.01 16.58 -21.57
N LEU A 72 3.50 15.60 -20.84
CA LEU A 72 2.74 14.44 -21.32
C LEU A 72 1.36 14.36 -20.64
N THR A 73 0.84 15.50 -20.18
CA THR A 73 -0.41 15.57 -19.43
C THR A 73 -1.63 15.17 -20.29
N GLY A 74 -2.56 14.43 -19.69
CA GLY A 74 -3.84 14.09 -20.33
C GLY A 74 -3.73 13.00 -21.40
N ASN A 75 -2.76 12.09 -21.31
CA ASN A 75 -2.62 10.95 -22.24
C ASN A 75 -3.12 9.64 -21.61
N ASN A 76 -2.79 8.51 -22.23
CA ASN A 76 -3.25 7.17 -21.85
C ASN A 76 -2.09 6.26 -21.43
N ILE A 77 -1.01 6.84 -20.89
CA ILE A 77 0.19 6.11 -20.48
C ILE A 77 -0.12 5.36 -19.17
N SER A 78 0.03 4.03 -19.17
CA SER A 78 -0.32 3.20 -18.01
C SER A 78 0.88 2.61 -17.25
N HIS A 79 2.04 2.49 -17.88
CA HIS A 79 3.23 1.91 -17.27
C HIS A 79 4.47 2.75 -17.55
N LEU A 80 5.29 2.93 -16.52
CA LEU A 80 6.63 3.49 -16.63
C LEU A 80 7.66 2.40 -16.28
N ASN A 81 8.55 2.12 -17.22
CA ASN A 81 9.61 1.12 -17.11
C ASN A 81 10.95 1.63 -17.68
N GLU A 82 12.01 0.84 -17.56
CA GLU A 82 13.36 1.20 -18.04
C GLU A 82 13.40 1.62 -19.54
N SER A 83 12.49 1.12 -20.38
CA SER A 83 12.41 1.48 -21.80
C SER A 83 11.65 2.79 -22.07
N SER A 84 11.00 3.38 -21.07
CA SER A 84 10.29 4.65 -21.18
C SER A 84 11.25 5.83 -21.40
N PHE A 85 12.45 5.74 -20.84
CA PHE A 85 13.54 6.71 -21.03
C PHE A 85 14.81 5.99 -21.49
N PRO A 86 14.91 5.59 -22.76
CA PRO A 86 16.00 4.75 -23.26
C PRO A 86 17.33 5.50 -23.38
N VAL A 87 17.29 6.83 -23.44
CA VAL A 87 18.45 7.71 -23.55
C VAL A 87 18.56 8.56 -22.29
N ARG A 88 19.80 8.81 -21.86
CA ARG A 88 20.10 9.67 -20.72
C ARG A 88 19.84 11.14 -21.06
N LEU A 89 18.87 11.75 -20.38
CA LEU A 89 18.46 13.13 -20.58
C LEU A 89 19.10 14.02 -19.50
N GLU A 90 20.32 14.48 -19.78
CA GLU A 90 21.11 15.28 -18.82
C GLU A 90 20.46 16.62 -18.45
N GLN A 91 19.70 17.22 -19.36
CA GLN A 91 19.10 18.53 -19.16
C GLN A 91 17.66 18.49 -18.62
N LEU A 92 17.02 17.32 -18.57
CA LEU A 92 15.63 17.22 -18.16
C LEU A 92 15.51 17.45 -16.66
N THR A 93 14.79 18.52 -16.29
CA THR A 93 14.55 18.94 -14.91
C THR A 93 13.09 18.77 -14.50
N GLU A 94 12.17 18.81 -15.45
CA GLU A 94 10.73 18.83 -15.18
C GLU A 94 9.99 17.83 -16.06
N LEU A 95 9.24 16.94 -15.42
CA LEU A 95 8.46 15.89 -16.07
C LEU A 95 7.01 15.92 -15.58
N TYR A 96 6.09 16.21 -16.49
CA TYR A 96 4.65 16.27 -16.20
C TYR A 96 3.92 15.14 -16.89
N LEU A 97 3.38 14.22 -16.09
CA LEU A 97 2.65 13.02 -16.50
C LEU A 97 1.25 12.99 -15.88
N SER A 98 0.73 14.15 -15.49
CA SER A 98 -0.57 14.28 -14.85
C SER A 98 -1.73 13.88 -15.76
N GLY A 99 -2.82 13.36 -15.20
CA GLY A 99 -4.01 13.02 -15.98
C GLY A 99 -3.80 11.86 -16.96
N ASN A 100 -2.92 10.91 -16.62
CA ASN A 100 -2.70 9.70 -17.39
C ASN A 100 -3.47 8.51 -16.78
N GLN A 101 -3.18 7.29 -17.23
CA GLN A 101 -3.76 6.06 -16.66
C GLN A 101 -2.70 5.25 -15.92
N MET A 102 -1.73 5.92 -15.29
CA MET A 102 -0.56 5.24 -14.75
C MET A 102 -0.94 4.33 -13.58
N GLU A 103 -0.68 3.04 -13.75
CA GLU A 103 -0.93 2.00 -12.76
C GLU A 103 0.36 1.58 -12.05
N GLN A 104 1.49 1.62 -12.74
CA GLN A 104 2.76 1.09 -12.24
C GLN A 104 3.96 1.97 -12.61
N VAL A 105 4.79 2.24 -11.59
CA VAL A 105 6.10 2.89 -11.71
C VAL A 105 7.18 1.89 -11.32
N ASP A 106 7.86 1.33 -12.32
CA ASP A 106 8.84 0.27 -12.12
C ASP A 106 10.19 0.77 -11.58
N ARG A 107 10.97 -0.18 -11.05
CA ARG A 107 12.34 0.06 -10.59
C ARG A 107 13.19 0.70 -11.71
N GLY A 108 14.08 1.60 -11.32
CA GLY A 108 15.09 2.19 -12.18
C GLY A 108 14.56 3.05 -13.35
N VAL A 109 13.26 3.30 -13.46
CA VAL A 109 12.70 4.02 -14.61
C VAL A 109 13.27 5.44 -14.77
N PHE A 110 13.65 6.09 -13.67
CA PHE A 110 14.19 7.44 -13.69
C PHE A 110 15.73 7.50 -13.64
N ASN A 111 16.43 6.36 -13.79
CA ASN A 111 17.90 6.31 -13.76
C ASN A 111 18.56 7.18 -14.85
N ASN A 112 17.88 7.34 -15.98
CA ASN A 112 18.35 8.15 -17.11
C ASN A 112 17.99 9.63 -17.00
N LEU A 113 17.42 10.07 -15.86
CA LEU A 113 17.01 11.45 -15.60
C LEU A 113 17.76 12.04 -14.38
N PRO A 114 19.11 12.15 -14.42
CA PRO A 114 19.93 12.44 -13.24
C PRO A 114 19.69 13.83 -12.61
N ASN A 115 19.12 14.76 -13.38
CA ASN A 115 18.86 16.13 -12.93
C ASN A 115 17.36 16.43 -12.74
N LEU A 116 16.51 15.39 -12.71
CA LEU A 116 15.08 15.57 -12.49
C LEU A 116 14.84 16.25 -11.13
N HIS A 117 14.15 17.38 -11.18
CA HIS A 117 13.88 18.25 -10.05
C HIS A 117 12.39 18.24 -9.66
N SER A 118 11.52 18.18 -10.66
CA SER A 118 10.06 18.17 -10.48
C SER A 118 9.44 17.01 -11.24
N LEU A 119 8.61 16.24 -10.54
CA LEU A 119 7.84 15.13 -11.10
C LEU A 119 6.37 15.28 -10.71
N ASP A 120 5.51 15.42 -11.72
CA ASP A 120 4.07 15.47 -11.55
C ASP A 120 3.43 14.18 -12.08
N LEU A 121 2.88 13.39 -11.15
CA LEU A 121 2.16 12.15 -11.37
C LEU A 121 0.71 12.27 -10.91
N SER A 122 0.21 13.48 -10.66
CA SER A 122 -1.15 13.71 -10.18
C SER A 122 -2.21 13.18 -11.15
N ASN A 123 -3.43 12.94 -10.66
CA ASN A 123 -4.55 12.49 -11.50
C ASN A 123 -4.21 11.21 -12.28
N ASN A 124 -3.70 10.19 -11.58
CA ASN A 124 -3.36 8.87 -12.12
C ASN A 124 -4.02 7.76 -11.27
N ARG A 125 -3.68 6.49 -11.49
CA ARG A 125 -4.27 5.34 -10.78
C ARG A 125 -3.20 4.36 -10.30
N ILE A 126 -2.17 4.89 -9.68
CA ILE A 126 -0.97 4.16 -9.28
C ILE A 126 -1.36 3.14 -8.22
N LEU A 127 -1.20 1.87 -8.57
CA LEU A 127 -1.38 0.70 -7.70
C LEU A 127 -0.04 0.31 -7.05
N SER A 128 1.06 0.55 -7.76
CA SER A 128 2.41 0.20 -7.30
C SER A 128 3.43 1.24 -7.74
N PHE A 129 4.19 1.75 -6.78
CA PHE A 129 5.34 2.62 -7.01
C PHE A 129 6.56 1.97 -6.37
N SER A 130 7.50 1.50 -7.19
CA SER A 130 8.71 0.87 -6.70
C SER A 130 9.58 1.87 -5.91
N ARG A 131 10.00 1.50 -4.70
CA ARG A 131 10.96 2.30 -3.91
C ARG A 131 12.29 2.53 -4.64
N ASP A 132 12.64 1.65 -5.56
CA ASP A 132 13.88 1.69 -6.34
C ASP A 132 13.65 2.33 -7.73
N ALA A 133 12.50 2.98 -7.97
CA ALA A 133 12.20 3.67 -9.23
C ALA A 133 13.10 4.89 -9.48
N ILE A 134 13.53 5.55 -8.41
CA ILE A 134 14.33 6.78 -8.43
C ILE A 134 15.74 6.47 -7.89
N PRO A 135 16.81 6.95 -8.55
CA PRO A 135 18.18 6.70 -8.10
C PRO A 135 18.49 7.37 -6.74
N GLU A 136 19.37 6.78 -5.93
CA GLU A 136 19.69 7.28 -4.58
C GLU A 136 20.23 8.72 -4.57
N ASN A 137 21.01 9.10 -5.58
CA ASN A 137 21.61 10.43 -5.72
C ASN A 137 20.70 11.44 -6.46
N ASN A 138 19.40 11.18 -6.49
CA ASN A 138 18.44 12.04 -7.19
C ASN A 138 18.41 13.48 -6.63
N LYS A 139 17.99 14.39 -7.50
CA LYS A 139 17.84 15.83 -7.19
C LYS A 139 16.38 16.24 -7.03
N LEU A 140 15.46 15.28 -6.91
CA LEU A 140 14.03 15.57 -6.86
C LEU A 140 13.71 16.44 -5.64
N ARG A 141 13.03 17.56 -5.90
CA ARG A 141 12.58 18.51 -4.87
C ARG A 141 11.07 18.63 -4.81
N VAL A 142 10.40 18.46 -5.95
CA VAL A 142 8.95 18.58 -6.07
C VAL A 142 8.38 17.26 -6.57
N LEU A 143 7.46 16.69 -5.80
CA LEU A 143 6.72 15.49 -6.16
C LEU A 143 5.23 15.75 -5.95
N ASN A 144 4.46 15.64 -7.03
CA ASN A 144 3.01 15.70 -6.97
C ASN A 144 2.41 14.31 -7.23
N LEU A 145 1.74 13.78 -6.21
CA LEU A 145 0.98 12.52 -6.19
C LEU A 145 -0.48 12.79 -5.78
N SER A 146 -1.00 14.00 -6.04
CA SER A 146 -2.39 14.33 -5.72
C SER A 146 -3.34 13.52 -6.59
N GLN A 147 -4.37 12.90 -6.02
CA GLN A 147 -5.33 12.08 -6.76
C GLN A 147 -4.65 11.04 -7.67
N SER A 148 -3.66 10.32 -7.14
CA SER A 148 -2.89 9.35 -7.93
C SER A 148 -2.79 7.97 -7.31
N LEU A 149 -3.00 7.81 -6.00
CA LEU A 149 -2.76 6.56 -5.27
C LEU A 149 -4.07 5.79 -5.12
N TYR A 150 -4.18 4.63 -5.77
CA TYR A 150 -5.38 3.80 -5.73
C TYR A 150 -5.08 2.46 -5.06
N ASN A 151 -5.74 2.18 -3.93
CA ASN A 151 -5.55 0.96 -3.16
C ASN A 151 -4.08 0.65 -2.76
N VAL A 152 -3.24 1.68 -2.66
CA VAL A 152 -1.85 1.57 -2.22
C VAL A 152 -1.83 1.32 -0.71
N SER A 153 -1.03 0.36 -0.24
CA SER A 153 -0.93 0.08 1.18
C SER A 153 -0.20 1.21 1.92
N TYR A 154 -0.56 1.43 3.19
CA TYR A 154 0.16 2.34 4.07
C TYR A 154 1.66 2.07 4.12
N THR A 155 2.05 0.78 4.15
CA THR A 155 3.45 0.36 4.22
C THR A 155 4.21 0.71 2.95
N ASP A 156 3.57 0.64 1.78
CA ASP A 156 4.23 0.93 0.51
C ASP A 156 4.55 2.41 0.40
N ILE A 157 3.56 3.29 0.64
CA ILE A 157 3.79 4.74 0.60
C ILE A 157 4.79 5.19 1.69
N SER A 158 4.70 4.63 2.89
CA SER A 158 5.63 4.98 3.97
C SER A 158 7.07 4.57 3.64
N ASN A 159 7.25 3.35 3.09
CA ASN A 159 8.56 2.88 2.65
C ASN A 159 9.11 3.67 1.47
N LEU A 160 8.26 4.07 0.52
CA LEU A 160 8.63 4.90 -0.61
C LEU A 160 9.17 6.25 -0.13
N LEU A 161 8.40 6.98 0.69
CA LEU A 161 8.80 8.28 1.22
C LEU A 161 10.08 8.20 2.06
N LYS A 162 10.25 7.11 2.83
CA LYS A 162 11.41 6.92 3.70
C LYS A 162 12.73 6.78 2.96
N HIS A 163 12.75 6.12 1.79
CA HIS A 163 14.00 5.73 1.13
C HIS A 163 14.28 6.48 -0.17
N SER A 164 13.25 6.93 -0.88
CA SER A 164 13.42 7.37 -2.28
C SER A 164 13.67 8.88 -2.43
N PHE A 165 13.25 9.71 -1.47
CA PHE A 165 13.21 11.18 -1.65
C PHE A 165 13.94 11.97 -0.56
N PRO A 166 15.23 11.70 -0.29
CA PRO A 166 15.96 12.34 0.82
C PRO A 166 16.10 13.87 0.70
N LYS A 167 15.87 14.44 -0.49
CA LYS A 167 15.98 15.87 -0.76
C LYS A 167 14.65 16.55 -1.07
N LEU A 168 13.53 15.86 -0.90
CA LEU A 168 12.22 16.40 -1.24
C LEU A 168 11.90 17.64 -0.39
N SER A 169 11.41 18.68 -1.04
CA SER A 169 11.02 19.95 -0.40
C SER A 169 9.51 20.20 -0.49
N ASN A 170 8.88 19.74 -1.56
CA ASN A 170 7.45 19.91 -1.80
C ASN A 170 6.84 18.55 -2.13
N LEU A 171 5.86 18.15 -1.31
CA LEU A 171 5.12 16.91 -1.48
C LEU A 171 3.62 17.21 -1.45
N ASP A 172 2.93 16.83 -2.53
CA ASP A 172 1.48 16.86 -2.60
C ASP A 172 0.93 15.42 -2.64
N LEU A 173 0.18 15.05 -1.60
CA LEU A 173 -0.53 13.79 -1.44
C LEU A 173 -2.05 14.03 -1.30
N SER A 174 -2.53 15.22 -1.68
CA SER A 174 -3.93 15.59 -1.54
C SER A 174 -4.86 14.73 -2.40
N ASN A 175 -6.15 14.69 -2.06
CA ASN A 175 -7.18 14.03 -2.86
C ASN A 175 -6.91 12.54 -3.09
N ASN A 176 -6.32 11.86 -2.11
CA ASN A 176 -6.15 10.41 -2.10
C ASN A 176 -7.02 9.79 -1.00
N ASP A 177 -7.05 8.46 -0.90
CA ASP A 177 -7.83 7.75 0.15
C ASP A 177 -6.96 7.33 1.35
N LEU A 178 -5.95 8.14 1.72
CA LEU A 178 -5.02 7.78 2.79
C LEU A 178 -5.73 7.80 4.15
N LYS A 179 -5.79 6.64 4.81
CA LYS A 179 -6.43 6.48 6.13
C LYS A 179 -5.50 6.76 7.31
N LEU A 180 -4.20 6.62 7.07
CA LEU A 180 -3.14 6.77 8.06
C LEU A 180 -2.12 7.78 7.55
N PHE A 181 -1.59 8.59 8.45
CA PHE A 181 -0.53 9.53 8.12
C PHE A 181 0.79 8.75 7.95
N PRO A 182 1.47 8.80 6.78
CA PRO A 182 2.64 7.97 6.52
C PRO A 182 3.86 8.42 7.34
N ASP A 183 4.39 7.51 8.16
CA ASP A 183 5.54 7.77 9.05
C ASP A 183 6.85 8.09 8.30
N GLY A 184 6.96 7.67 7.03
CA GLY A 184 8.06 7.97 6.13
C GLY A 184 8.33 9.47 5.95
N ILE A 185 7.33 10.32 6.17
CA ILE A 185 7.47 11.79 6.19
C ILE A 185 8.54 12.25 7.20
N SER A 186 8.74 11.50 8.28
CA SER A 186 9.76 11.80 9.29
C SER A 186 11.19 11.77 8.72
N SER A 187 11.40 11.10 7.58
CA SER A 187 12.72 10.97 6.94
C SER A 187 13.01 12.09 5.94
N LEU A 188 12.02 12.93 5.62
CA LEU A 188 12.14 14.02 4.65
C LEU A 188 12.64 15.31 5.35
N SER A 189 13.95 15.37 5.62
CA SER A 189 14.55 16.49 6.39
C SER A 189 14.40 17.86 5.72
N ASP A 190 14.40 17.89 4.40
CA ASP A 190 14.38 19.13 3.60
C ASP A 190 12.94 19.56 3.24
N LEU A 191 11.92 18.84 3.76
CA LEU A 191 10.51 19.06 3.44
C LEU A 191 10.03 20.41 3.99
N ALA A 192 9.64 21.30 3.08
CA ALA A 192 9.13 22.63 3.38
C ALA A 192 7.61 22.71 3.23
N THR A 193 7.02 22.00 2.26
CA THR A 193 5.58 22.02 2.01
C THR A 193 5.04 20.59 1.92
N LEU A 194 4.02 20.32 2.74
CA LEU A 194 3.25 19.08 2.71
C LEU A 194 1.76 19.40 2.56
N ASP A 195 1.16 18.92 1.47
CA ASP A 195 -0.28 18.97 1.25
C ASP A 195 -0.86 17.55 1.37
N MET A 196 -1.76 17.36 2.34
CA MET A 196 -2.49 16.12 2.57
C MET A 196 -4.01 16.36 2.62
N ARG A 197 -4.50 17.47 2.07
CA ARG A 197 -5.93 17.78 2.12
C ARG A 197 -6.77 16.73 1.38
N ASN A 198 -8.04 16.61 1.77
CA ASN A 198 -9.00 15.70 1.14
C ASN A 198 -8.49 14.26 1.11
N ASN A 199 -8.21 13.74 2.31
CA ASN A 199 -7.85 12.35 2.56
C ASN A 199 -8.77 11.78 3.67
N SER A 200 -8.47 10.59 4.17
CA SER A 200 -9.23 9.95 5.26
C SER A 200 -8.39 9.77 6.54
N VAL A 201 -7.41 10.64 6.77
CA VAL A 201 -6.46 10.48 7.87
C VAL A 201 -7.18 10.66 9.20
N VAL A 202 -7.15 9.63 10.05
CA VAL A 202 -7.87 9.65 11.35
C VAL A 202 -7.02 10.19 12.50
N SER A 203 -5.69 10.04 12.41
CA SER A 203 -4.76 10.44 13.48
C SER A 203 -3.35 10.63 12.95
N ILE A 204 -2.59 11.51 13.61
CA ILE A 204 -1.16 11.76 13.35
C ILE A 204 -0.35 11.20 14.52
N ASN A 205 -0.18 9.87 14.54
CA ASN A 205 0.57 9.15 15.57
C ASN A 205 1.92 8.69 15.03
N ASN A 206 2.91 8.58 15.92
CA ASN A 206 4.25 8.05 15.61
C ASN A 206 5.02 8.83 14.54
N VAL A 207 4.70 10.12 14.37
CA VAL A 207 5.40 11.03 13.47
C VAL A 207 6.10 12.08 14.30
N THR A 208 7.34 12.38 13.93
CA THR A 208 8.12 13.44 14.57
C THR A 208 8.48 14.48 13.53
N PHE A 209 8.28 15.75 13.89
CA PHE A 209 8.57 16.90 13.01
C PHE A 209 9.84 17.66 13.42
N ARG A 210 10.65 17.09 14.32
CA ARG A 210 11.80 17.78 14.94
C ARG A 210 12.97 18.10 14.03
N SER A 211 13.07 17.46 12.86
CA SER A 211 14.19 17.62 11.94
C SER A 211 13.79 18.24 10.60
N GLN A 212 12.53 18.69 10.48
CA GLN A 212 11.97 19.22 9.25
C GLN A 212 12.01 20.74 9.27
N VAL A 213 12.30 21.31 8.11
CA VAL A 213 12.18 22.76 7.84
C VAL A 213 10.80 23.10 7.30
N LEU A 214 9.76 22.51 7.90
CA LEU A 214 8.39 22.58 7.39
C LEU A 214 7.83 23.99 7.54
N GLN A 215 7.47 24.59 6.42
CA GLN A 215 6.89 25.93 6.32
C GLN A 215 5.38 25.86 6.12
N ARG A 216 4.86 24.81 5.46
CA ARG A 216 3.44 24.66 5.19
C ARG A 216 2.98 23.22 5.39
N LEU A 217 1.92 23.05 6.18
CA LEU A 217 1.24 21.79 6.42
C LEU A 217 -0.27 21.95 6.22
N ASP A 218 -0.82 21.28 5.22
CA ASP A 218 -2.25 21.31 4.93
C ASP A 218 -2.90 19.95 5.24
N LEU A 219 -3.80 19.93 6.22
CA LEU A 219 -4.49 18.72 6.70
C LEU A 219 -6.01 18.87 6.68
N ARG A 220 -6.52 19.84 5.91
CA ARG A 220 -7.96 20.06 5.74
C ARG A 220 -8.65 18.86 5.11
N ASP A 221 -9.96 18.77 5.27
CA ASP A 221 -10.79 17.73 4.65
C ASP A 221 -10.24 16.32 4.95
N ASN A 222 -10.07 16.02 6.24
CA ASN A 222 -9.60 14.72 6.71
C ASN A 222 -10.55 14.19 7.80
N ALA A 223 -10.17 13.09 8.45
CA ALA A 223 -10.95 12.44 9.50
C ALA A 223 -10.35 12.63 10.90
N LEU A 224 -9.55 13.68 11.11
CA LEU A 224 -8.86 13.94 12.37
C LEU A 224 -9.87 14.28 13.47
N LYS A 225 -9.72 13.63 14.62
CA LYS A 225 -10.55 13.86 15.80
C LYS A 225 -9.87 14.73 16.85
N ASP A 226 -8.56 14.61 16.94
CA ASP A 226 -7.67 15.34 17.82
C ASP A 226 -6.24 15.32 17.23
N ILE A 227 -5.38 16.18 17.77
CA ILE A 227 -3.93 16.09 17.53
C ILE A 227 -3.27 15.69 18.86
N PRO A 228 -2.50 14.59 18.90
CA PRO A 228 -1.87 14.14 20.13
C PRO A 228 -0.91 15.17 20.72
N ASN A 229 -0.83 15.25 22.05
CA ASN A 229 0.02 16.20 22.76
C ASN A 229 1.51 16.15 22.35
N GLY A 230 2.04 14.96 22.05
CA GLY A 230 3.41 14.81 21.54
C GLY A 230 3.60 15.51 20.20
N THR A 231 2.64 15.34 19.28
CA THR A 231 2.64 15.98 17.97
C THR A 231 2.46 17.50 18.10
N LEU A 232 1.57 17.98 19.00
CA LEU A 232 1.42 19.40 19.30
C LEU A 232 2.75 20.02 19.81
N ALA A 233 3.45 19.32 20.70
CA ALA A 233 4.73 19.77 21.24
C ALA A 233 5.80 19.89 20.14
N ASP A 234 5.89 18.91 19.24
CA ASP A 234 6.82 18.93 18.11
C ASP A 234 6.50 20.05 17.11
N LEU A 235 5.23 20.18 16.70
CA LEU A 235 4.78 21.25 15.78
C LEU A 235 5.05 22.65 16.35
N SER A 236 4.96 22.81 17.67
CA SER A 236 5.24 24.09 18.36
C SER A 236 6.70 24.53 18.27
N GLN A 237 7.63 23.63 17.93
CA GLN A 237 9.06 23.95 17.81
C GLN A 237 9.46 24.36 16.40
N ILE A 238 8.57 24.23 15.41
CA ILE A 238 8.90 24.49 14.01
C ILE A 238 8.75 25.99 13.71
N PRO A 239 9.85 26.70 13.41
CA PRO A 239 9.79 28.14 13.18
C PRO A 239 9.14 28.45 11.83
N GLY A 240 8.19 29.40 11.82
CA GLY A 240 7.58 29.88 10.58
C GLY A 240 6.65 28.89 9.88
N LEU A 241 6.23 27.82 10.58
CA LEU A 241 5.19 26.91 10.09
C LEU A 241 3.90 27.69 9.82
N TRP A 242 3.16 27.27 8.80
CA TRP A 242 1.78 27.63 8.51
C TRP A 242 0.97 26.35 8.38
N MET A 243 -0.11 26.23 9.16
CA MET A 243 -0.90 25.02 9.25
C MET A 243 -2.37 25.28 8.97
N TYR A 244 -3.02 24.32 8.31
CA TYR A 244 -4.45 24.34 8.02
C TYR A 244 -5.12 23.06 8.53
N LEU A 245 -6.19 23.21 9.30
CA LEU A 245 -6.84 22.16 10.09
C LEU A 245 -8.39 22.17 10.00
N THR A 246 -9.01 23.06 9.23
CA THR A 246 -10.47 23.04 9.07
C THR A 246 -10.98 21.75 8.44
N ASP A 247 -12.30 21.57 8.45
CA ASP A 247 -12.96 20.47 7.73
C ASP A 247 -12.50 19.08 8.22
N ASN A 248 -12.33 18.97 9.53
CA ASN A 248 -12.05 17.72 10.24
C ASN A 248 -13.10 17.49 11.34
N PRO A 249 -13.47 16.23 11.62
CA PRO A 249 -14.48 15.87 12.61
C PRO A 249 -13.93 15.94 14.05
N TRP A 250 -13.58 17.14 14.51
CA TRP A 250 -13.00 17.38 15.84
C TRP A 250 -13.89 16.85 16.97
N TYR A 251 -13.31 16.02 17.83
CA TYR A 251 -13.99 15.39 18.96
C TYR A 251 -13.68 16.17 20.24
N CYS A 252 -14.61 17.03 20.65
CA CYS A 252 -14.46 17.98 21.74
C CYS A 252 -14.77 17.35 23.11
N ASP A 253 -13.97 16.37 23.51
CA ASP A 253 -13.98 15.78 24.85
C ASP A 253 -12.86 16.34 25.75
N CYS A 254 -12.60 15.69 26.87
CA CYS A 254 -11.56 16.13 27.79
C CYS A 254 -10.14 16.14 27.20
N LYS A 255 -9.84 15.36 26.15
CA LYS A 255 -8.53 15.33 25.50
C LYS A 255 -8.29 16.55 24.62
N MET A 256 -9.36 17.20 24.16
CA MET A 256 -9.30 18.40 23.33
C MET A 256 -8.75 19.63 24.08
N LYS A 257 -8.67 19.60 25.42
CA LYS A 257 -8.24 20.74 26.25
C LYS A 257 -6.88 21.29 25.85
N ASP A 258 -5.88 20.42 25.73
CA ASP A 258 -4.52 20.83 25.40
C ASP A 258 -4.44 21.42 23.99
N MET A 259 -5.19 20.85 23.04
CA MET A 259 -5.29 21.35 21.68
C MET A 259 -5.97 22.74 21.63
N VAL A 260 -7.04 22.97 22.40
CA VAL A 260 -7.69 24.29 22.48
C VAL A 260 -6.74 25.34 23.04
N ILE A 261 -6.02 25.03 24.13
CA ILE A 261 -5.01 25.93 24.71
C ILE A 261 -3.90 26.21 23.69
N TRP A 262 -3.46 25.18 22.97
CA TRP A 262 -2.45 25.30 21.93
C TRP A 262 -2.92 26.20 20.77
N LEU A 263 -4.15 26.03 20.28
CA LEU A 263 -4.73 26.89 19.23
C LEU A 263 -4.89 28.34 19.67
N GLN A 264 -5.22 28.58 20.95
CA GLN A 264 -5.29 29.93 21.50
C GLN A 264 -3.92 30.60 21.57
N LYS A 265 -2.87 29.82 21.86
CA LYS A 265 -1.49 30.31 22.01
C LYS A 265 -0.80 30.61 20.67
N PHE A 266 -1.08 29.83 19.63
CA PHE A 266 -0.32 29.87 18.38
C PHE A 266 -1.16 30.35 17.20
N ASP A 267 -0.65 31.35 16.46
CA ASP A 267 -1.32 31.92 15.29
C ASP A 267 -0.94 31.25 13.97
N PHE A 268 0.02 30.32 13.98
CA PHE A 268 0.43 29.63 12.76
C PHE A 268 -0.64 28.68 12.20
N VAL A 269 -1.65 28.31 13.00
CA VAL A 269 -2.84 27.63 12.50
C VAL A 269 -3.75 28.69 11.89
N ALA A 270 -3.62 28.88 10.58
CA ALA A 270 -4.17 30.03 9.87
C ALA A 270 -5.71 30.06 9.86
N ASP A 271 -6.33 28.88 9.90
CA ASP A 271 -7.76 28.67 9.76
C ASP A 271 -8.47 28.32 11.08
N LYS A 272 -7.78 28.47 12.23
CA LYS A 272 -8.28 28.11 13.56
C LYS A 272 -9.61 28.76 13.95
N ALA A 273 -9.92 29.94 13.40
CA ALA A 273 -11.15 30.66 13.67
C ALA A 273 -12.41 29.94 13.12
N ASN A 274 -12.24 29.11 12.08
CA ASN A 274 -13.33 28.41 11.41
C ASN A 274 -13.48 26.96 11.90
N MET A 275 -12.66 26.52 12.87
CA MET A 275 -12.74 25.17 13.42
C MET A 275 -13.93 25.04 14.35
N THR A 276 -14.74 24.01 14.14
CA THR A 276 -15.92 23.69 14.97
C THR A 276 -15.87 22.26 15.48
N CYS A 277 -16.47 22.03 16.64
CA CYS A 277 -16.67 20.69 17.18
C CYS A 277 -17.65 19.88 16.33
N PHE A 278 -17.32 18.63 16.05
CA PHE A 278 -18.20 17.68 15.36
C PHE A 278 -18.93 16.75 16.33
N GLU A 279 -18.21 16.23 17.32
CA GLU A 279 -18.74 15.46 18.44
C GLU A 279 -18.20 16.05 19.76
N PRO A 280 -18.84 15.80 20.92
CA PRO A 280 -20.11 15.11 21.08
C PRO A 280 -21.31 15.97 20.62
N SER A 281 -22.51 15.39 20.57
CA SER A 281 -23.72 16.05 20.05
C SER A 281 -24.07 17.36 20.78
N GLU A 282 -23.73 17.50 22.06
CA GLU A 282 -23.98 18.70 22.87
C GLU A 282 -23.11 19.89 22.47
N LEU A 283 -21.96 19.63 21.85
CA LEU A 283 -21.01 20.65 21.39
C LEU A 283 -20.95 20.74 19.87
N ARG A 284 -21.78 19.99 19.14
CA ARG A 284 -21.78 19.99 17.67
C ARG A 284 -21.96 21.41 17.12
N ASN A 285 -21.12 21.76 16.15
CA ASN A 285 -21.02 23.08 15.50
C ASN A 285 -20.58 24.23 16.42
N ALA A 286 -20.21 23.98 17.68
CA ALA A 286 -19.65 25.01 18.54
C ALA A 286 -18.25 25.43 18.02
N PRO A 287 -17.94 26.73 17.95
CA PRO A 287 -16.60 27.20 17.58
C PRO A 287 -15.56 26.73 18.59
N LEU A 288 -14.55 25.99 18.11
CA LEU A 288 -13.64 25.23 18.96
C LEU A 288 -12.81 26.12 19.91
N LEU A 289 -12.42 27.31 19.45
CA LEU A 289 -11.71 28.31 20.26
C LEU A 289 -12.54 28.92 21.40
N GLN A 290 -13.87 28.86 21.28
CA GLN A 290 -14.82 29.48 22.23
C GLN A 290 -15.44 28.45 23.18
N VAL A 291 -15.09 27.17 23.06
CA VAL A 291 -15.59 26.14 23.96
C VAL A 291 -15.00 26.34 25.36
N ASP A 292 -15.89 26.45 26.33
CA ASP A 292 -15.51 26.47 27.74
C ASP A 292 -14.86 25.13 28.14
N GLN A 293 -13.64 25.19 28.66
CA GLN A 293 -12.85 24.03 29.07
C GLN A 293 -13.55 23.16 30.14
N THR A 294 -14.50 23.71 30.90
CA THR A 294 -15.29 22.96 31.88
C THR A 294 -16.29 21.98 31.23
N LYS A 295 -16.70 22.25 29.98
CA LYS A 295 -17.59 21.41 29.19
C LYS A 295 -16.87 20.26 28.48
N LEU A 296 -15.55 20.34 28.35
CA LEU A 296 -14.70 19.28 27.80
C LEU A 296 -14.52 18.16 28.83
N GLN A 297 -15.48 17.22 28.87
CA GLN A 297 -15.50 16.11 29.84
C GLN A 297 -15.47 14.76 29.13
N CYS A 298 -14.73 13.81 29.70
CA CYS A 298 -14.75 12.41 29.24
C CYS A 298 -15.64 11.61 30.18
N ASN A 299 -16.81 11.17 29.70
CA ASN A 299 -17.65 10.26 30.47
C ASN A 299 -17.20 8.82 30.23
N TYR A 300 -16.31 8.31 31.08
CA TYR A 300 -15.76 6.95 30.99
C TYR A 300 -16.81 5.84 31.18
N SER A 301 -18.04 6.19 31.57
CA SER A 301 -19.10 5.22 31.87
C SER A 301 -19.74 4.56 30.63
N GLY A 302 -19.55 5.13 29.43
CA GLY A 302 -20.25 4.68 28.21
C GLY A 302 -19.62 3.51 27.44
N ASN A 303 -18.33 3.19 27.64
CA ASN A 303 -17.60 2.36 26.67
C ASN A 303 -17.07 1.02 27.22
N MET A 304 -17.24 0.74 28.52
CA MET A 304 -16.78 -0.54 29.09
C MET A 304 -17.82 -1.66 28.93
N LYS A 305 -19.11 -1.30 28.72
CA LYS A 305 -20.19 -2.27 28.51
C LYS A 305 -20.11 -2.92 27.13
N GLY A 306 -19.94 -2.12 26.07
CA GLY A 306 -19.89 -2.62 24.69
C GLY A 306 -18.66 -3.48 24.38
N VAL A 307 -17.47 -3.08 24.87
CA VAL A 307 -16.23 -3.83 24.61
C VAL A 307 -16.22 -5.18 25.34
N MET A 308 -16.70 -5.22 26.58
CA MET A 308 -16.84 -6.49 27.34
C MET A 308 -17.86 -7.41 26.69
N GLU A 309 -19.03 -6.90 26.28
CA GLU A 309 -20.07 -7.68 25.61
C GLU A 309 -19.59 -8.30 24.29
N THR A 310 -18.87 -7.53 23.44
CA THR A 310 -18.31 -8.08 22.19
C THR A 310 -17.26 -9.17 22.41
N SER A 311 -16.47 -9.09 23.49
CA SER A 311 -15.46 -10.09 23.85
C SER A 311 -16.11 -11.39 24.32
N TYR A 312 -17.17 -11.32 25.13
CA TYR A 312 -17.86 -12.52 25.62
C TYR A 312 -18.66 -13.22 24.52
N VAL A 313 -19.26 -12.47 23.60
CA VAL A 313 -19.97 -13.04 22.45
C VAL A 313 -19.00 -13.78 21.52
N PHE A 314 -17.84 -13.18 21.22
CA PHE A 314 -16.80 -13.84 20.43
C PHE A 314 -16.29 -15.12 21.10
N LEU A 315 -16.00 -15.07 22.41
CA LEU A 315 -15.62 -16.25 23.19
C LEU A 315 -16.69 -17.34 23.14
N GLY A 316 -17.97 -16.96 23.26
CA GLY A 316 -19.10 -17.88 23.16
C GLY A 316 -19.18 -18.58 21.79
N MET A 317 -18.97 -17.86 20.68
CA MET A 317 -18.95 -18.44 19.34
C MET A 317 -17.79 -19.43 19.16
N VAL A 318 -16.60 -19.09 19.67
CA VAL A 318 -15.41 -19.95 19.59
C VAL A 318 -15.63 -21.25 20.38
N LEU A 319 -16.16 -21.16 21.60
CA LEU A 319 -16.46 -22.34 22.42
C LEU A 319 -17.54 -23.22 21.79
N ALA A 320 -18.57 -22.62 21.19
CA ALA A 320 -19.60 -23.36 20.47
C ALA A 320 -19.01 -24.12 19.26
N LEU A 321 -18.14 -23.47 18.48
CA LEU A 321 -17.46 -24.08 17.34
C LEU A 321 -16.59 -25.28 17.78
N ILE A 322 -15.80 -25.11 18.84
CA ILE A 322 -14.98 -26.19 19.42
C ILE A 322 -15.88 -27.35 19.86
N GLY A 323 -17.01 -27.07 20.53
CA GLY A 323 -17.98 -28.07 20.94
C GLY A 323 -18.57 -28.85 19.77
N VAL A 324 -18.95 -28.16 18.68
CA VAL A 324 -19.46 -28.80 17.45
C VAL A 324 -18.41 -29.69 16.80
N ILE A 325 -17.17 -29.22 16.69
CA ILE A 325 -16.06 -30.00 16.14
C ILE A 325 -15.81 -31.24 16.99
N PHE A 326 -15.78 -31.10 18.32
CA PHE A 326 -15.59 -32.22 19.23
C PHE A 326 -16.70 -33.27 19.10
N LEU A 327 -17.97 -32.84 19.06
CA LEU A 327 -19.11 -33.74 18.83
C LEU A 327 -19.05 -34.42 17.46
N LEU A 328 -18.62 -33.71 16.42
CA LEU A 328 -18.43 -34.29 15.08
C LEU A 328 -17.35 -35.37 15.08
N VAL A 329 -16.21 -35.12 15.75
CA VAL A 329 -15.11 -36.10 15.89
C VAL A 329 -15.59 -37.34 16.63
N LEU A 330 -16.33 -37.19 17.73
CA LEU A 330 -16.95 -38.30 18.45
C LEU A 330 -17.95 -39.06 17.58
N TYR A 331 -18.75 -38.35 16.79
CA TYR A 331 -19.75 -38.94 15.91
C TYR A 331 -19.11 -39.76 14.78
N LEU A 332 -18.10 -39.22 14.11
CA LEU A 332 -17.36 -39.92 13.05
C LEU A 332 -16.62 -41.14 13.60
N ASN A 333 -16.06 -41.04 14.80
CA ASN A 333 -15.34 -42.14 15.45
C ASN A 333 -16.22 -43.06 16.30
N ARG A 334 -17.56 -42.89 16.31
CA ARG A 334 -18.46 -43.62 17.21
C ARG A 334 -18.32 -45.15 17.15
N LYS A 335 -18.06 -45.70 15.95
CA LYS A 335 -17.87 -47.15 15.75
C LYS A 335 -16.51 -47.62 16.30
N GLY A 336 -15.46 -46.83 16.07
CA GLY A 336 -14.12 -47.09 16.60
C GLY A 336 -14.10 -47.01 18.13
N ILE A 337 -14.73 -45.98 18.70
CA ILE A 337 -14.86 -45.78 20.15
C ILE A 337 -15.63 -46.95 20.78
N LYS A 338 -16.77 -47.37 20.19
CA LYS A 338 -17.50 -48.55 20.67
C LYS A 338 -16.62 -49.81 20.66
N ARG A 339 -15.91 -50.06 19.57
CA ARG A 339 -15.01 -51.22 19.44
C ARG A 339 -13.89 -51.19 20.48
N TRP A 340 -13.26 -50.03 20.66
CA TRP A 340 -12.23 -49.81 21.69
C TRP A 340 -12.77 -50.04 23.10
N MET A 341 -13.97 -49.55 23.40
CA MET A 341 -14.61 -49.71 24.70
C MET A 341 -14.97 -51.18 25.01
N TYR A 342 -15.43 -51.94 24.00
CA TYR A 342 -15.62 -53.38 24.15
C TYR A 342 -14.29 -54.11 24.39
N ASN A 343 -13.26 -53.83 23.58
CA ASN A 343 -11.94 -54.44 23.76
C ASN A 343 -11.33 -54.16 25.14
N ILE A 344 -11.49 -52.94 25.67
CA ILE A 344 -11.03 -52.61 27.03
C ILE A 344 -11.82 -53.37 28.08
N ARG A 345 -13.15 -53.42 27.96
CA ARG A 345 -13.99 -54.15 28.91
C ARG A 345 -13.59 -55.62 28.94
N ASP A 346 -13.35 -56.20 27.77
CA ASP A 346 -12.97 -57.60 27.65
C ASP A 346 -11.56 -57.82 28.21
N ALA A 347 -10.59 -56.93 27.93
CA ALA A 347 -9.25 -56.99 28.53
C ALA A 347 -9.27 -56.83 30.06
N CYS A 348 -10.09 -55.94 30.62
CA CYS A 348 -10.27 -55.80 32.06
C CYS A 348 -10.94 -57.04 32.67
N ARG A 349 -11.90 -57.64 31.96
CA ARG A 349 -12.57 -58.86 32.39
C ARG A 349 -11.59 -60.04 32.44
N ASP A 350 -10.80 -60.23 31.39
CA ASP A 350 -9.77 -61.27 31.34
C ASP A 350 -8.74 -61.10 32.45
N HIS A 351 -8.36 -59.86 32.75
CA HIS A 351 -7.43 -59.57 33.85
C HIS A 351 -8.04 -59.90 35.21
N MET A 352 -9.29 -59.51 35.46
CA MET A 352 -10.04 -59.84 36.69
C MET A 352 -10.25 -61.34 36.86
N GLU A 353 -10.63 -62.05 35.81
CA GLU A 353 -10.79 -63.52 35.83
C GLU A 353 -9.43 -64.19 36.11
N GLY A 354 -8.33 -63.70 35.51
CA GLY A 354 -6.97 -64.16 35.82
C GLY A 354 -6.55 -63.95 37.28
N TYR A 355 -6.94 -62.83 37.89
CA TYR A 355 -6.76 -62.61 39.33
C TYR A 355 -7.60 -63.60 40.16
N HIS A 356 -8.85 -63.86 39.77
CA HIS A 356 -9.73 -64.80 40.45
C HIS A 356 -9.16 -66.23 40.44
N TYR A 357 -8.70 -66.71 39.28
CA TYR A 357 -8.07 -68.03 39.14
C TYR A 357 -6.78 -68.16 39.96
N ARG A 358 -5.92 -67.13 39.97
CA ARG A 358 -4.70 -67.14 40.81
C ARG A 358 -5.04 -67.12 42.30
N TYR A 359 -6.11 -66.43 42.69
CA TYR A 359 -6.54 -66.39 44.07
C TYR A 359 -7.05 -67.77 44.51
N GLU A 360 -7.88 -68.44 43.71
CA GLU A 360 -8.40 -69.79 43.99
C GLU A 360 -7.30 -70.84 44.07
N ILE A 361 -6.30 -70.82 43.18
CA ILE A 361 -5.15 -71.75 43.25
C ILE A 361 -4.33 -71.55 44.53
N ASN A 362 -4.11 -70.30 44.94
CA ASN A 362 -3.36 -70.00 46.17
C ASN A 362 -4.18 -70.24 47.46
N SER A 363 -5.50 -70.38 47.35
CA SER A 363 -6.39 -70.57 48.50
C SER A 363 -6.97 -71.99 48.61
N ASP A 364 -6.65 -72.91 47.69
CA ASP A 364 -6.95 -74.34 47.85
C ASP A 364 -5.95 -75.02 48.82
N PRO A 365 -6.36 -75.40 50.04
CA PRO A 365 -5.48 -76.05 51.01
C PRO A 365 -5.01 -77.45 50.58
N ARG A 366 -5.56 -78.04 49.50
CA ARG A 366 -5.11 -79.34 48.99
C ARG A 366 -3.80 -79.24 48.19
N LEU A 367 -3.53 -78.13 47.50
CA LEU A 367 -2.26 -77.89 46.78
C LEU A 367 -1.15 -77.36 47.71
N ALA A 368 -1.51 -76.63 48.77
CA ALA A 368 -0.59 -76.27 49.84
C ALA A 368 -0.01 -77.52 50.56
N ASN A 369 -0.77 -78.61 50.59
CA ASN A 369 -0.34 -79.89 51.18
C ASN A 369 0.36 -80.84 50.19
N LEU A 370 0.41 -80.51 48.89
CA LEU A 370 1.20 -81.28 47.91
C LEU A 370 2.65 -80.78 47.82
N SER A 371 2.92 -79.51 48.13
CA SER A 371 4.29 -78.98 48.25
C SER A 371 4.95 -79.23 49.61
N LEU A 372 4.20 -79.73 50.60
CA LEU A 372 4.73 -80.07 51.94
C LEU A 372 5.09 -81.56 52.09
N ASN A 373 4.77 -82.40 51.09
CA ASN A 373 5.02 -83.85 51.11
C ASN A 373 5.89 -84.33 49.92
N SER A 374 6.54 -83.43 49.18
CA SER A 374 7.48 -83.78 48.10
C SER A 374 8.94 -83.41 48.37
N ASP A 375 9.27 -83.02 49.60
CA ASP A 375 10.65 -82.93 50.11
C ASP A 375 10.84 -83.90 51.29
N VAL A 376 10.85 -85.20 50.98
CA VAL A 376 11.65 -86.24 51.66
C VAL A 376 12.18 -87.19 50.61
#